data_AF-A0A8J4M0F8-F1
#
_entry.id   AF-A0A8J4M0F8-F1
#
_cell.length_a   1.000
_cell.length_b   1.000
_cell.length_c   1.000
_cell.angle_alpha   90.00
_cell.angle_beta   90.00
_cell.angle_gamma   90.00
#
_symmetry.space_group_name_H-M   'P 1'
#
loop_
_entity.id
_entity.type
_entity.pdbx_description
1 polymer ?
#
loop_
_entity_poly.entity_id
_entity_poly.type
_entity_poly.pdbx_seq_one_letter_code
_entity_poly.pdbx_strand_id
1 'polypeptide(L)'
;MTEGNLQVIPQSSGGNTGGGAIVDLEFGSAADLRKKLDAMKQKLNLTKEFFREVMQEGVDYGIIPGTDKPTLYKAGAEGLCEFYNLAPTIASKVEDKSHDTGYYAVDVTVRLIHRGTGSIIAEGVGHANTFESRYRWRWVSEKDLPRGMDKEDLISKERNGRYGNYVQYRIENDDMHSIWNTVLKMAKKRALVDAVLSATRSSGIFAQTQEELDAYLQGYDPDGDPEGQPAAPPPKRQQSGNRGGNGSAGRSGNGARGGGGTQQKNRVLNLMKQQGLDWNGLAEAASAALGRQIGKVIQDIQTEADWKVVGDYLEDSGVQEDHDLDFDLPEGPV
;
A
#
# COMPACT_ATOMS: atom_id res chain seq x y z
N MET A 1 -1.75 81.55 35.55
CA MET A 1 -0.66 81.40 34.57
C MET A 1 -1.06 80.23 33.67
N THR A 2 -1.93 80.49 32.69
CA THR A 2 -1.62 80.82 31.26
C THR A 2 -1.21 79.58 30.48
N GLU A 3 -2.12 78.95 29.73
CA GLU A 3 -2.40 79.14 28.27
C GLU A 3 -1.62 78.09 27.43
N GLY A 4 -2.13 77.41 26.38
CA GLY A 4 -3.39 77.43 25.63
C GLY A 4 -3.57 76.05 24.94
N ASN A 5 -4.78 75.52 24.76
CA ASN A 5 -5.80 75.81 23.74
C ASN A 5 -5.41 75.43 22.29
N LEU A 6 -5.98 74.32 21.79
CA LEU A 6 -6.67 74.32 20.49
C LEU A 6 -7.73 73.19 20.42
N GLN A 7 -8.99 73.59 20.28
CA GLN A 7 -10.12 72.78 19.81
C GLN A 7 -10.19 72.79 18.26
N VAL A 8 -10.94 71.85 17.67
CA VAL A 8 -11.95 72.00 16.56
C VAL A 8 -12.01 70.71 15.68
N ILE A 9 -12.87 69.72 16.01
CA ILE A 9 -14.15 69.21 15.41
C ILE A 9 -14.08 68.37 14.09
N PRO A 10 -15.10 67.55 13.71
CA PRO A 10 -14.90 66.17 13.25
C PRO A 10 -15.36 65.91 11.81
N GLN A 11 -14.92 64.81 11.19
CA GLN A 11 -15.58 64.25 10.00
C GLN A 11 -15.65 62.74 10.14
N SER A 12 -16.88 62.25 10.32
CA SER A 12 -17.26 60.85 10.13
C SER A 12 -17.37 60.55 8.64
N SER A 13 -16.60 59.57 8.17
CA SER A 13 -16.93 58.77 6.98
C SER A 13 -16.47 57.36 7.32
N GLY A 14 -17.33 56.52 7.90
CA GLY A 14 -18.32 55.75 7.14
C GLY A 14 -17.59 54.59 6.46
N GLY A 15 -17.71 53.33 6.86
CA GLY A 15 -18.47 52.70 7.91
C GLY A 15 -18.04 51.23 8.01
N ASN A 16 -18.62 50.58 9.01
CA ASN A 16 -18.65 49.14 9.24
C ASN A 16 -17.34 48.44 9.64
N THR A 17 -17.06 48.54 10.93
CA THR A 17 -16.40 47.50 11.72
C THR A 17 -17.16 46.18 11.58
N GLY A 18 -16.57 45.22 10.88
CA GLY A 18 -17.03 43.84 10.80
C GLY A 18 -15.84 42.88 10.73
N GLY A 19 -15.27 42.57 11.90
CA GLY A 19 -14.64 41.29 12.23
C GLY A 19 -13.58 40.71 11.29
N GLY A 20 -12.31 40.81 11.74
CA GLY A 20 -11.48 39.62 11.90
C GLY A 20 -10.90 38.97 10.64
N ALA A 21 -9.94 39.62 10.00
CA ALA A 21 -8.77 38.95 9.44
C ALA A 21 -7.67 39.99 9.18
N ILE A 22 -6.69 40.10 10.10
CA ILE A 22 -5.39 40.73 9.81
C ILE A 22 -4.47 39.62 9.30
N VAL A 23 -4.84 39.05 8.17
CA VAL A 23 -3.91 38.32 7.31
C VAL A 23 -4.37 38.69 5.91
N ASP A 24 -3.60 39.53 5.22
CA ASP A 24 -3.69 39.64 3.77
C ASP A 24 -3.33 38.26 3.23
N LEU A 25 -4.33 37.40 3.13
CA LEU A 25 -4.23 36.16 2.39
C LEU A 25 -4.18 36.57 0.92
N GLU A 26 -2.97 36.78 0.41
CA GLU A 26 -2.67 36.76 -1.02
C GLU A 26 -2.94 35.35 -1.59
N PHE A 27 -4.17 34.86 -1.46
CA PHE A 27 -4.71 33.97 -2.46
C PHE A 27 -4.75 34.80 -3.73
N GLY A 28 -3.78 34.60 -4.61
CA GLY A 28 -3.74 35.23 -5.92
C GLY A 28 -5.11 35.17 -6.62
N SER A 29 -5.27 35.96 -7.68
CA SER A 29 -6.54 36.07 -8.40
C SER A 29 -7.16 34.71 -8.75
N ALA A 30 -8.46 34.66 -9.04
CA ALA A 30 -9.11 33.41 -9.48
C ALA A 30 -8.38 32.75 -10.68
N ALA A 31 -7.71 33.56 -11.52
CA ALA A 31 -6.85 33.07 -12.59
C ALA A 31 -5.56 32.41 -12.08
N ASP A 32 -4.91 32.97 -11.06
CA ASP A 32 -3.72 32.39 -10.42
C ASP A 32 -4.05 31.07 -9.71
N LEU A 33 -5.20 31.00 -9.05
CA LEU A 33 -5.68 29.75 -8.43
C LEU A 33 -5.95 28.67 -9.47
N ARG A 34 -6.57 29.00 -10.61
CA ARG A 34 -6.74 28.06 -11.72
C ARG A 34 -5.40 27.58 -12.27
N LYS A 35 -4.46 28.48 -12.51
CA LYS A 35 -3.11 28.10 -12.97
C LYS A 35 -2.37 27.20 -11.96
N LYS A 36 -2.52 27.47 -10.65
CA LYS A 36 -2.00 26.60 -9.58
C LYS A 36 -2.68 25.23 -9.58
N LEU A 37 -3.99 25.17 -9.82
CA LEU A 37 -4.74 23.92 -9.94
C LEU A 37 -4.24 23.08 -11.12
N ASP A 38 -4.07 23.68 -12.29
CA ASP A 38 -3.58 22.96 -13.48
C ASP A 38 -2.15 22.42 -13.26
N ALA A 39 -1.26 23.25 -12.69
CA ALA A 39 0.08 22.81 -12.32
C ALA A 39 0.08 21.69 -11.27
N MET A 40 -0.89 21.70 -10.33
CA MET A 40 -1.05 20.64 -9.34
C MET A 40 -1.55 19.34 -9.98
N LYS A 41 -2.52 19.40 -10.89
CA LYS A 41 -3.00 18.25 -11.66
C LYS A 41 -1.88 17.60 -12.48
N GLN A 42 -1.08 18.42 -13.16
CA GLN A 42 0.09 17.93 -13.91
C GLN A 42 1.11 17.22 -13.00
N LYS A 43 1.44 17.81 -11.85
CA LYS A 43 2.34 17.18 -10.87
C LYS A 43 1.80 15.86 -10.33
N LEU A 44 0.50 15.80 -10.04
CA LEU A 44 -0.13 14.57 -9.59
C LEU A 44 -0.04 13.49 -10.67
N ASN A 45 -0.38 13.81 -11.92
CA ASN A 45 -0.28 12.86 -13.04
C ASN A 45 1.15 12.33 -13.22
N LEU A 46 2.15 13.20 -13.17
CA LEU A 46 3.56 12.79 -13.27
C LEU A 46 3.98 11.88 -12.09
N THR A 47 3.41 12.11 -10.90
CA THR A 47 3.63 11.22 -9.74
C THR A 47 2.98 9.87 -9.95
N LYS A 48 1.77 9.82 -10.52
CA LYS A 48 1.11 8.56 -10.88
C LYS A 48 1.93 7.81 -11.92
N GLU A 49 2.44 8.49 -12.94
CA GLU A 49 3.34 7.92 -13.95
C GLU A 49 4.61 7.35 -13.33
N PHE A 50 5.30 8.13 -12.47
CA PHE A 50 6.46 7.64 -11.75
C PHE A 50 6.15 6.37 -10.95
N PHE A 51 5.00 6.32 -10.30
CA PHE A 51 4.59 5.13 -9.55
C PHE A 51 4.40 3.91 -10.46
N ARG A 52 3.78 4.09 -11.63
CA ARG A 52 3.52 3.00 -12.59
C ARG A 52 4.78 2.50 -13.28
N GLU A 53 5.68 3.41 -13.64
CA GLU A 53 6.83 3.11 -14.48
C GLU A 53 8.09 2.76 -13.69
N VAL A 54 8.22 3.30 -12.46
CA VAL A 54 9.46 3.20 -11.68
C VAL A 54 9.28 2.39 -10.40
N MET A 55 8.16 2.54 -9.69
CA MET A 55 8.00 1.88 -8.39
C MET A 55 7.57 0.41 -8.53
N GLN A 56 8.22 -0.46 -7.77
CA GLN A 56 7.97 -1.90 -7.78
C GLN A 56 7.23 -2.35 -6.51
N GLU A 57 6.13 -3.08 -6.70
CA GLU A 57 5.40 -3.70 -5.59
C GLU A 57 6.29 -4.72 -4.86
N GLY A 58 6.22 -4.74 -3.53
CA GLY A 58 7.05 -5.58 -2.67
C GLY A 58 8.44 -5.00 -2.37
N VAL A 59 8.92 -4.03 -3.16
CA VAL A 59 10.24 -3.38 -2.97
C VAL A 59 10.08 -1.94 -2.50
N ASP A 60 9.32 -1.14 -3.26
CA ASP A 60 9.14 0.28 -3.02
C ASP A 60 7.87 0.59 -2.21
N TYR A 61 6.86 -0.25 -2.36
CA TYR A 61 5.60 -0.19 -1.63
C TYR A 61 4.98 -1.58 -1.52
N GLY A 62 3.97 -1.72 -0.66
CA GLY A 62 3.15 -2.93 -0.62
C GLY A 62 2.41 -3.10 0.70
N ILE A 63 1.74 -4.24 0.82
CA ILE A 63 0.94 -4.57 2.00
C ILE A 63 1.82 -5.25 3.06
N ILE A 64 1.82 -4.67 4.27
CA ILE A 64 2.46 -5.29 5.44
C ILE A 64 1.47 -6.28 6.05
N PRO A 65 1.92 -7.49 6.46
CA PRO A 65 1.05 -8.46 7.13
C PRO A 65 0.29 -7.84 8.31
N GLY A 66 -1.04 -7.93 8.27
CA GLY A 66 -1.93 -7.36 9.30
C GLY A 66 -2.47 -5.96 8.98
N THR A 67 -2.15 -5.39 7.82
CA THR A 67 -2.75 -4.17 7.29
C THR A 67 -3.43 -4.50 5.96
N ASP A 68 -4.59 -3.90 5.66
CA ASP A 68 -5.31 -4.13 4.39
C ASP A 68 -4.94 -3.11 3.30
N LYS A 69 -4.23 -2.05 3.69
CA LYS A 69 -3.82 -0.93 2.85
C LYS A 69 -2.34 -1.04 2.47
N PRO A 70 -1.97 -0.65 1.23
CA PRO A 70 -0.59 -0.56 0.81
C PRO A 70 0.14 0.52 1.61
N THR A 71 1.43 0.33 1.78
CA THR A 71 2.29 1.24 2.55
C THR A 71 3.55 1.56 1.76
N LEU A 72 4.02 2.80 1.88
CA LEU A 72 5.27 3.23 1.27
C LEU A 72 6.46 2.66 2.06
N TYR A 73 7.36 1.99 1.36
CA TYR A 73 8.60 1.49 1.94
C TYR A 73 9.74 2.52 1.80
N LYS A 74 10.86 2.22 2.46
CA LYS A 74 12.03 3.11 2.46
C LYS A 74 12.56 3.34 1.04
N ALA A 75 12.65 2.29 0.23
CA ALA A 75 13.14 2.37 -1.14
C ALA A 75 12.26 3.31 -1.98
N GLY A 76 10.95 3.17 -1.89
CA GLY A 76 10.00 4.09 -2.56
C GLY A 76 10.09 5.52 -2.06
N ALA A 77 10.26 5.74 -0.75
CA ALA A 77 10.47 7.08 -0.20
C ALA A 77 11.77 7.72 -0.71
N GLU A 78 12.85 6.94 -0.87
CA GLU A 78 14.12 7.39 -1.44
C GLU A 78 14.00 7.68 -2.94
N GLY A 79 13.26 6.85 -3.69
CA GLY A 79 12.93 7.09 -5.10
C GLY A 79 12.14 8.37 -5.31
N LEU A 80 11.12 8.62 -4.47
CA LEU A 80 10.36 9.88 -4.50
C LEU A 80 11.22 11.09 -4.11
N CYS A 81 12.16 10.95 -3.18
CA CYS A 81 13.11 12.02 -2.89
C CYS A 81 13.94 12.37 -4.14
N GLU A 82 14.43 11.37 -4.85
CA GLU A 82 15.23 11.60 -6.06
C GLU A 82 14.39 12.22 -7.18
N PHE A 83 13.20 11.69 -7.43
CA PHE A 83 12.26 12.19 -8.44
C PHE A 83 11.86 13.65 -8.22
N TYR A 84 11.67 14.06 -6.96
CA TYR A 84 11.34 15.44 -6.60
C TYR A 84 12.57 16.32 -6.29
N ASN A 85 13.77 15.82 -6.53
CA ASN A 85 15.03 16.51 -6.25
C ASN A 85 15.12 17.01 -4.79
N LEU A 86 14.70 16.16 -3.86
CA LEU A 86 14.72 16.39 -2.42
C LEU A 86 15.95 15.72 -1.79
N ALA A 87 16.48 16.36 -0.76
CA ALA A 87 17.56 15.85 0.08
C ALA A 87 17.03 15.67 1.51
N PRO A 88 16.91 14.43 2.01
CA PRO A 88 16.55 14.18 3.38
C PRO A 88 17.73 14.46 4.32
N THR A 89 17.48 15.24 5.37
CA THR A 89 18.46 15.60 6.40
C THR A 89 17.86 15.34 7.77
N ILE A 90 18.67 14.97 8.76
CA ILE A 90 18.20 14.82 10.15
C ILE A 90 18.17 16.22 10.76
N ALA A 91 16.97 16.73 11.04
CA ALA A 91 16.79 18.04 11.65
C ALA A 91 16.93 17.98 13.18
N SER A 92 16.40 16.92 13.80
CA SER A 92 16.53 16.69 15.23
C SER A 92 16.59 15.21 15.56
N LYS A 93 17.26 14.90 16.67
CA LYS A 93 17.36 13.55 17.23
C LYS A 93 17.39 13.67 18.75
N VAL A 94 16.39 13.12 19.42
CA VAL A 94 16.30 13.06 20.87
C VAL A 94 16.37 11.60 21.28
N GLU A 95 17.26 11.27 22.21
CA GLU A 95 17.48 9.89 22.67
C GLU A 95 17.30 9.80 24.17
N ASP A 96 16.60 8.77 24.60
CA ASP A 96 16.50 8.33 25.99
C ASP A 96 17.05 6.91 26.11
N LYS A 97 18.05 6.71 26.98
CA LYS A 97 18.81 5.47 27.11
C LYS A 97 19.02 5.12 28.58
N SER A 98 18.67 3.89 28.94
CA SER A 98 19.10 3.29 30.20
C SER A 98 19.99 2.09 29.88
N HIS A 99 21.27 2.19 30.25
CA HIS A 99 22.24 1.13 30.05
C HIS A 99 22.01 -0.06 30.99
N ASP A 100 21.39 0.16 32.15
CA ASP A 100 21.14 -0.91 33.12
C ASP A 100 19.98 -1.82 32.71
N THR A 101 18.96 -1.25 32.07
CA THR A 101 17.74 -1.96 31.65
C THR A 101 17.75 -2.36 30.18
N GLY A 102 18.66 -1.79 29.38
CA GLY A 102 18.61 -1.89 27.92
C GLY A 102 17.46 -1.11 27.29
N TYR A 103 16.77 -0.24 28.05
CA TYR A 103 15.77 0.66 27.49
C TYR A 103 16.42 1.67 26.54
N TYR A 104 15.82 1.83 25.37
CA TYR A 104 16.19 2.84 24.40
C TYR A 104 14.95 3.34 23.67
N ALA A 105 14.73 4.65 23.70
CA ALA A 105 13.75 5.36 22.91
C ALA A 105 14.42 6.48 22.12
N VAL A 106 13.90 6.73 20.93
CA VAL A 106 14.43 7.78 20.07
C VAL A 106 13.33 8.42 19.23
N ASP A 107 13.35 9.74 19.24
CA ASP A 107 12.59 10.60 18.36
C ASP A 107 13.53 11.18 17.30
N VAL A 108 13.14 11.04 16.03
CA VAL A 108 13.89 11.57 14.90
C VAL A 108 12.96 12.49 14.10
N THR A 109 13.44 13.69 13.79
CA THR A 109 12.82 14.57 12.79
C THR A 109 13.68 14.58 11.54
N VAL A 110 13.10 14.23 10.40
CA VAL A 110 13.73 14.34 9.08
C VAL A 110 13.14 15.56 8.37
N ARG A 111 14.00 16.35 7.76
CA ARG A 111 13.67 17.52 6.95
C ARG A 111 14.04 17.27 5.50
N LEU A 112 13.13 17.56 4.59
CA LEU A 112 13.36 17.50 3.15
C LEU A 112 13.70 18.88 2.61
N ILE A 113 14.88 19.00 2.01
CA ILE A 113 15.38 20.22 1.39
C ILE A 113 15.37 20.03 -0.12
N HIS A 114 14.76 20.94 -0.86
CA HIS A 114 14.83 20.89 -2.32
C HIS A 114 16.24 21.28 -2.78
N ARG A 115 16.94 20.40 -3.51
CA ARG A 115 18.36 20.56 -3.84
C ARG A 115 18.64 21.78 -4.73
N GLY A 116 17.69 22.16 -5.58
CA GLY A 116 17.85 23.31 -6.47
C GLY A 116 17.66 24.68 -5.79
N THR A 117 16.71 24.77 -4.85
CA THR A 117 16.33 26.05 -4.22
C THR A 117 16.87 26.22 -2.80
N GLY A 118 17.32 25.13 -2.16
CA GLY A 118 17.69 25.12 -0.74
C GLY A 118 16.50 25.27 0.21
N SER A 119 15.26 25.32 -0.31
CA SER A 119 14.06 25.53 0.49
C SER A 119 13.69 24.27 1.25
N ILE A 120 13.22 24.45 2.48
CA ILE A 120 12.64 23.37 3.28
C ILE A 120 11.24 23.09 2.75
N ILE A 121 10.98 21.87 2.32
CA ILE A 121 9.71 21.47 1.71
C ILE A 121 8.78 20.83 2.73
N ALA A 122 9.31 19.95 3.58
CA ALA A 122 8.54 19.28 4.62
C ALA A 122 9.46 18.79 5.74
N GLU A 123 8.85 18.53 6.89
CA GLU A 123 9.44 17.77 7.98
C GLU A 123 8.54 16.57 8.29
N GLY A 124 9.15 15.48 8.73
CA GLY A 124 8.44 14.28 9.18
C GLY A 124 9.09 13.74 10.44
N VAL A 125 8.27 13.13 11.27
CA VAL A 125 8.64 12.67 12.61
C VAL A 125 8.56 11.16 12.71
N GLY A 126 9.47 10.58 13.47
CA GLY A 126 9.53 9.14 13.68
C GLY A 126 9.98 8.82 15.09
N HIS A 127 9.14 8.08 15.80
CA HIS A 127 9.45 7.54 17.12
C HIS A 127 9.67 6.03 17.04
N ALA A 128 10.59 5.50 17.82
CA ALA A 128 10.66 4.07 18.12
C ALA A 128 11.29 3.83 19.49
N ASN A 129 10.90 2.75 20.15
CA ASN A 129 11.49 2.35 21.42
C ASN A 129 11.60 0.82 21.58
N THR A 130 12.49 0.37 22.46
CA THR A 130 12.71 -1.06 22.73
C THR A 130 11.55 -1.72 23.50
N PHE A 131 10.65 -0.93 24.09
CA PHE A 131 9.46 -1.42 24.78
C PHE A 131 8.27 -1.68 23.85
N GLU A 132 8.38 -1.42 22.54
CA GLU A 132 7.39 -1.86 21.56
C GLU A 132 7.24 -3.39 21.59
N SER A 133 6.01 -3.90 21.43
CA SER A 133 5.69 -5.32 21.64
C SER A 133 6.56 -6.30 20.83
N ARG A 134 6.98 -5.90 19.63
CA ARG A 134 7.84 -6.71 18.73
C ARG A 134 9.31 -6.81 19.18
N TYR A 135 9.74 -5.94 20.09
CA TYR A 135 11.12 -5.83 20.57
C TYR A 135 11.25 -6.28 22.01
N ARG A 136 10.27 -5.89 22.83
CA ARG A 136 10.22 -6.21 24.25
C ARG A 136 10.00 -7.69 24.52
N TRP A 137 9.26 -8.38 23.65
CA TRP A 137 8.83 -9.73 23.91
C TRP A 137 9.41 -10.71 22.89
N ARG A 138 9.86 -11.86 23.38
CA ARG A 138 10.27 -13.00 22.55
C ARG A 138 9.49 -14.25 22.92
N TRP A 139 9.25 -15.09 21.93
CA TRP A 139 8.59 -16.39 22.11
C TRP A 139 9.66 -17.48 22.22
N VAL A 140 9.66 -18.20 23.33
CA VAL A 140 10.65 -19.24 23.64
C VAL A 140 10.01 -20.60 23.80
N SER A 141 10.78 -21.64 23.50
CA SER A 141 10.38 -23.01 23.82
C SER A 141 10.56 -23.27 25.32
N GLU A 142 9.92 -24.31 25.83
CA GLU A 142 10.08 -24.72 27.23
C GLU A 142 11.54 -24.97 27.63
N LYS A 143 12.39 -25.38 26.68
CA LYS A 143 13.81 -25.66 26.92
C LYS A 143 14.64 -24.41 27.16
N ASP A 144 14.21 -23.29 26.59
CA ASP A 144 14.94 -22.02 26.62
C ASP A 144 14.40 -21.07 27.71
N LEU A 145 13.47 -21.55 28.54
CA LEU A 145 12.98 -20.80 29.69
C LEU A 145 14.07 -20.68 30.77
N PRO A 146 14.28 -19.49 31.33
CA PRO A 146 15.15 -19.31 32.49
C PRO A 146 14.74 -20.22 33.65
N ARG A 147 15.73 -20.78 34.35
CA ARG A 147 15.49 -21.66 35.51
C ARG A 147 14.84 -20.86 36.64
N GLY A 148 13.75 -21.39 37.22
CA GLY A 148 13.06 -20.77 38.35
C GLY A 148 11.87 -19.88 37.99
N MET A 149 11.42 -19.89 36.73
CA MET A 149 10.20 -19.20 36.30
C MET A 149 9.03 -20.19 36.21
N ASP A 150 7.90 -19.85 36.83
CA ASP A 150 6.70 -20.67 36.81
C ASP A 150 5.98 -20.56 35.46
N LYS A 151 5.74 -21.71 34.83
CA LYS A 151 5.19 -21.79 33.46
C LYS A 151 3.72 -21.37 33.40
N GLU A 152 3.01 -21.50 34.51
CA GLU A 152 1.58 -21.21 34.63
C GLU A 152 1.28 -19.71 34.58
N ASP A 153 2.24 -18.88 34.99
CA ASP A 153 2.12 -17.42 34.98
C ASP A 153 2.47 -16.79 33.63
N LEU A 154 3.03 -17.58 32.69
CA LEU A 154 3.48 -17.08 31.40
C LEU A 154 2.40 -17.18 30.33
N ILE A 155 2.28 -16.12 29.53
CA ILE A 155 1.45 -16.14 28.33
C ILE A 155 2.02 -17.19 27.37
N SER A 156 1.26 -18.25 27.12
CA SER A 156 1.64 -19.32 26.21
C SER A 156 0.81 -19.31 24.93
N LYS A 157 1.37 -19.86 23.84
CA LYS A 157 0.68 -20.02 22.57
C LYS A 157 1.10 -21.34 21.93
N GLU A 158 0.12 -22.10 21.47
CA GLU A 158 0.36 -23.32 20.69
C GLU A 158 0.66 -22.95 19.23
N ARG A 159 1.74 -23.49 18.69
CA ARG A 159 2.09 -23.41 17.26
C ARG A 159 2.14 -24.79 16.65
N ASN A 160 1.68 -24.87 15.41
CA ASN A 160 1.81 -26.07 14.60
C ASN A 160 3.21 -26.08 13.96
N GLY A 161 3.99 -27.11 14.25
CA GLY A 161 5.30 -27.36 13.64
C GLY A 161 5.26 -28.52 12.66
N ARG A 162 6.39 -28.72 11.97
CA ARG A 162 6.57 -29.84 11.03
C ARG A 162 6.42 -31.22 11.70
N TYR A 163 6.71 -31.31 13.00
CA TYR A 163 6.71 -32.54 13.80
C TYR A 163 5.55 -32.59 14.82
N GLY A 164 4.50 -31.81 14.59
CA GLY A 164 3.37 -31.68 15.51
C GLY A 164 3.34 -30.34 16.22
N ASN A 165 2.42 -30.22 17.17
CA ASN A 165 2.20 -28.97 17.90
C ASN A 165 3.25 -28.81 19.00
N TYR A 166 3.68 -27.56 19.21
CA TYR A 166 4.57 -27.19 20.30
C TYR A 166 4.07 -25.90 20.95
N VAL A 167 4.31 -25.77 22.24
CA VAL A 167 3.94 -24.57 23.01
C VAL A 167 5.14 -23.65 23.08
N GLN A 168 4.89 -22.36 22.87
CA GLN A 168 5.85 -21.30 23.14
C GLN A 168 5.34 -20.40 24.25
N TYR A 169 6.26 -19.89 25.05
CA TYR A 169 6.00 -18.95 26.13
C TYR A 169 6.53 -17.59 25.76
N ARG A 170 5.79 -16.53 26.10
CA ARG A 170 6.20 -15.16 25.89
C ARG A 170 6.96 -14.68 27.11
N ILE A 171 8.21 -14.31 26.92
CA ILE A 171 9.06 -13.71 27.95
C ILE A 171 9.61 -12.36 27.49
N GLU A 172 10.06 -11.56 28.46
CA GLU A 172 10.77 -10.32 28.16
C GLU A 172 12.11 -10.64 27.49
N ASN A 173 12.49 -9.77 26.55
CA ASN A 173 13.73 -9.91 25.81
C ASN A 173 14.91 -9.53 26.71
N ASP A 174 15.85 -10.46 26.85
CA ASP A 174 17.08 -10.34 27.63
C ASP A 174 18.22 -9.65 26.84
N ASP A 175 18.13 -9.60 25.52
CA ASP A 175 19.12 -8.94 24.66
C ASP A 175 18.57 -7.62 24.08
N MET A 176 18.20 -6.71 24.99
CA MET A 176 17.66 -5.40 24.61
C MET A 176 18.70 -4.48 23.96
N HIS A 177 20.00 -4.69 24.22
CA HIS A 177 21.04 -3.83 23.67
C HIS A 177 21.28 -4.06 22.17
N SER A 178 21.20 -5.31 21.70
CA SER A 178 21.45 -5.63 20.29
C SER A 178 20.43 -4.96 19.34
N ILE A 179 19.23 -4.68 19.83
CA ILE A 179 18.15 -4.07 19.05
C ILE A 179 18.18 -2.54 19.02
N TRP A 180 19.08 -1.86 19.77
CA TRP A 180 19.14 -0.39 19.79
C TRP A 180 19.30 0.21 18.38
N ASN A 181 20.18 -0.37 17.57
CA ASN A 181 20.37 0.08 16.19
C ASN A 181 19.12 -0.16 15.32
N THR A 182 18.42 -1.26 15.55
CA THR A 182 17.16 -1.57 14.86
C THR A 182 16.09 -0.53 15.19
N VAL A 183 15.96 -0.16 16.46
CA VAL A 183 15.04 0.89 16.93
C VAL A 183 15.39 2.24 16.30
N LEU A 184 16.68 2.63 16.31
CA LEU A 184 17.15 3.86 15.67
C LEU A 184 16.83 3.90 14.17
N LYS A 185 17.14 2.82 13.45
CA LYS A 185 16.87 2.73 12.01
C LYS A 185 15.37 2.75 11.72
N MET A 186 14.54 2.21 12.62
CA MET A 186 13.09 2.26 12.48
C MET A 186 12.52 3.66 12.69
N ALA A 187 12.98 4.40 13.70
CA ALA A 187 12.60 5.80 13.88
C ALA A 187 12.99 6.64 12.66
N LYS A 188 14.23 6.50 12.16
CA LYS A 188 14.68 7.18 10.94
C LYS A 188 13.83 6.84 9.71
N LYS A 189 13.47 5.57 9.53
CA LYS A 189 12.62 5.14 8.41
C LYS A 189 11.22 5.76 8.50
N ARG A 190 10.61 5.73 9.69
CA ARG A 190 9.29 6.34 9.94
C ARG A 190 9.31 7.83 9.63
N ALA A 191 10.31 8.55 10.14
CA ALA A 191 10.49 9.98 9.90
C ALA A 191 10.67 10.32 8.41
N LEU A 192 11.46 9.53 7.67
CA LEU A 192 11.65 9.73 6.23
C LEU A 192 10.34 9.54 5.45
N VAL A 193 9.63 8.43 5.70
CA VAL A 193 8.37 8.13 5.00
C VAL A 193 7.33 9.21 5.28
N ASP A 194 7.21 9.63 6.54
CA ASP A 194 6.30 10.69 6.97
C ASP A 194 6.61 12.03 6.27
N ALA A 195 7.89 12.40 6.20
CA ALA A 195 8.33 13.64 5.54
C ALA A 195 8.05 13.61 4.04
N VAL A 196 8.29 12.46 3.40
CA VAL A 196 8.08 12.29 1.94
C VAL A 196 6.60 12.36 1.62
N LEU A 197 5.74 11.62 2.32
CA LEU A 197 4.29 11.66 2.10
C LEU A 197 3.73 13.08 2.28
N SER A 198 4.27 13.84 3.24
CA SER A 198 3.92 15.24 3.48
C SER A 198 4.37 16.17 2.34
N ALA A 199 5.59 15.96 1.81
CA ALA A 199 6.13 16.78 0.71
C ALA A 199 5.46 16.51 -0.64
N THR A 200 5.24 15.24 -0.98
CA THR A 200 4.73 14.82 -2.30
C THR A 200 3.21 14.81 -2.35
N ARG A 201 2.53 14.87 -1.20
CA ARG A 201 1.07 14.71 -1.07
C ARG A 201 0.57 13.39 -1.67
N SER A 202 1.41 12.36 -1.69
CA SER A 202 1.05 11.04 -2.21
C SER A 202 0.37 10.14 -1.18
N SER A 203 0.03 10.65 0.02
CA SER A 203 -0.69 9.87 1.04
C SER A 203 -2.01 9.28 0.54
N GLY A 204 -2.73 9.99 -0.34
CA GLY A 204 -3.97 9.52 -0.96
C GLY A 204 -3.80 8.25 -1.78
N ILE A 205 -2.64 8.07 -2.44
CA ILE A 205 -2.33 6.87 -3.22
C ILE A 205 -2.27 5.64 -2.31
N PHE A 206 -1.75 5.78 -1.08
CA PHE A 206 -1.63 4.68 -0.12
C PHE A 206 -2.81 4.55 0.85
N ALA A 207 -3.79 5.44 0.77
CA ALA A 207 -4.97 5.41 1.65
C ALA A 207 -6.05 4.43 1.16
N GLN A 208 -5.92 3.97 -0.08
CA GLN A 208 -6.85 3.08 -0.79
C GLN A 208 -6.51 1.60 -0.53
N THR A 209 -7.42 0.69 -0.87
CA THR A 209 -7.15 -0.76 -0.87
C THR A 209 -6.19 -1.12 -2.01
N GLN A 210 -5.62 -2.33 -2.01
CA GLN A 210 -4.71 -2.76 -3.08
C GLN A 210 -5.40 -2.79 -4.44
N GLU A 211 -6.64 -3.28 -4.50
CA GLU A 211 -7.41 -3.34 -5.76
C GLU A 211 -7.71 -1.95 -6.31
N GLU A 212 -7.99 -0.98 -5.43
CA GLU A 212 -8.16 0.43 -5.79
C GLU A 212 -6.84 1.08 -6.21
N LEU A 213 -5.73 0.77 -5.52
CA LEU A 213 -4.40 1.21 -5.94
C LEU A 213 -4.05 0.63 -7.31
N ASP A 214 -4.28 -0.66 -7.55
CA ASP A 214 -4.03 -1.30 -8.84
C ASP A 214 -4.91 -0.71 -9.94
N ALA A 215 -6.19 -0.43 -9.65
CA ALA A 215 -7.08 0.29 -10.58
C ALA A 215 -6.58 1.71 -10.87
N TYR A 216 -6.14 2.43 -9.83
CA TYR A 216 -5.55 3.76 -9.93
C TYR A 216 -4.26 3.75 -10.77
N LEU A 217 -3.43 2.71 -10.63
CA LEU A 217 -2.23 2.48 -11.44
C LEU A 217 -2.56 2.00 -12.85
N GLN A 218 -3.71 1.40 -13.09
CA GLN A 218 -4.18 1.07 -14.44
C GLN A 218 -4.84 2.27 -15.13
N GLY A 219 -4.92 3.43 -14.46
CA GLY A 219 -5.48 4.67 -15.00
C GLY A 219 -6.98 4.84 -14.78
N TYR A 220 -7.61 3.97 -13.99
CA TYR A 220 -8.98 4.15 -13.52
C TYR A 220 -8.95 5.03 -12.26
N ASP A 221 -9.34 6.29 -12.39
CA ASP A 221 -9.51 7.19 -11.24
C ASP A 221 -10.98 7.13 -10.78
N PRO A 222 -11.32 6.45 -9.67
CA PRO A 222 -12.70 6.36 -9.19
C PRO A 222 -13.27 7.70 -8.72
N ASP A 223 -12.42 8.71 -8.47
CA ASP A 223 -12.79 10.07 -8.07
C ASP A 223 -12.55 11.11 -9.18
N GLY A 224 -12.18 10.69 -10.40
CA GLY A 224 -12.01 11.57 -11.54
C GLY A 224 -13.35 12.08 -12.07
N ASP A 225 -13.49 13.41 -12.24
CA ASP A 225 -14.64 14.01 -12.93
C ASP A 225 -14.89 13.27 -14.26
N PRO A 226 -16.09 12.69 -14.48
CA PRO A 226 -16.41 11.94 -15.69
C PRO A 226 -16.74 12.91 -16.83
N GLU A 227 -15.76 13.65 -17.32
CA GLU A 227 -15.86 14.22 -18.67
C GLU A 227 -15.46 13.15 -19.69
N GLY A 228 -16.41 12.27 -20.05
CA GLY A 228 -16.33 11.57 -21.35
C GLY A 228 -16.85 10.14 -21.47
N GLN A 229 -17.33 9.46 -20.42
CA GLN A 229 -17.92 8.12 -20.57
C GLN A 229 -19.25 7.99 -19.82
N PRO A 230 -20.28 7.32 -20.41
CA PRO A 230 -21.58 7.18 -19.79
C PRO A 230 -21.47 6.31 -18.54
N ALA A 231 -21.73 6.90 -17.38
CA ALA A 231 -21.70 6.23 -16.09
C ALA A 231 -22.74 5.10 -16.04
N ALA A 232 -22.29 3.87 -15.77
CA ALA A 232 -23.18 2.80 -15.34
C ALA A 232 -23.75 3.13 -13.95
N PRO A 233 -25.03 2.83 -13.67
CA PRO A 233 -25.66 3.22 -12.41
C PRO A 233 -25.04 2.47 -11.21
N PRO A 234 -24.90 3.12 -10.05
CA PRO A 234 -24.25 2.53 -8.89
C PRO A 234 -25.07 1.36 -8.32
N PRO A 235 -24.42 0.28 -7.83
CA PRO A 235 -25.13 -0.86 -7.26
C PRO A 235 -25.80 -0.47 -5.93
N LYS A 236 -27.07 -0.87 -5.78
CA LYS A 236 -27.87 -0.65 -4.57
C LYS A 236 -27.26 -1.39 -3.39
N ARG A 237 -26.91 -0.63 -2.35
CA ARG A 237 -26.44 -1.13 -1.05
C ARG A 237 -27.54 -1.93 -0.35
N GLN A 238 -27.47 -3.26 -0.34
CA GLN A 238 -28.35 -4.11 0.47
C GLN A 238 -27.91 -4.10 1.93
N GLN A 239 -28.85 -3.71 2.80
CA GLN A 239 -28.70 -3.73 4.25
C GLN A 239 -28.57 -5.17 4.75
N SER A 240 -27.60 -5.37 5.64
CA SER A 240 -27.31 -6.61 6.36
C SER A 240 -28.49 -7.08 7.21
N GLY A 241 -29.04 -8.25 6.86
CA GLY A 241 -29.91 -9.04 7.72
C GLY A 241 -29.13 -10.17 8.39
N ASN A 242 -29.09 -10.13 9.71
CA ASN A 242 -28.47 -11.11 10.59
C ASN A 242 -29.12 -12.50 10.44
N ARG A 243 -28.34 -13.57 10.21
CA ARG A 243 -28.68 -14.96 10.55
C ARG A 243 -27.44 -15.84 10.56
N GLY A 244 -27.20 -16.49 11.70
CA GLY A 244 -26.10 -17.44 11.91
C GLY A 244 -26.27 -18.76 11.16
N GLY A 245 -25.15 -19.44 10.95
CA GLY A 245 -25.10 -20.78 10.37
C GLY A 245 -23.65 -21.28 10.31
N ASN A 246 -23.40 -22.34 11.07
CA ASN A 246 -22.13 -23.03 11.29
C ASN A 246 -21.61 -23.67 9.98
N GLY A 247 -20.29 -23.61 9.71
CA GLY A 247 -19.72 -24.17 8.47
C GLY A 247 -18.19 -24.19 8.41
N SER A 248 -17.61 -25.21 9.05
CA SER A 248 -16.34 -25.90 8.77
C SER A 248 -15.42 -25.39 7.64
N ALA A 249 -14.20 -25.02 8.06
CA ALA A 249 -12.89 -25.42 7.52
C ALA A 249 -12.69 -25.54 5.99
N GLY A 250 -11.88 -24.61 5.46
CA GLY A 250 -11.15 -24.73 4.20
C GLY A 250 -9.78 -24.08 4.33
N ARG A 251 -8.87 -24.79 5.00
CA ARG A 251 -7.48 -24.39 5.26
C ARG A 251 -6.68 -24.64 3.97
N SER A 252 -6.05 -23.61 3.40
CA SER A 252 -4.93 -23.81 2.49
C SER A 252 -3.86 -22.77 2.76
N GLY A 253 -2.86 -23.20 3.54
CA GLY A 253 -1.57 -22.53 3.63
C GLY A 253 -0.58 -23.23 2.71
N ASN A 254 0.32 -22.44 2.14
CA ASN A 254 1.76 -22.71 2.03
C ASN A 254 2.35 -21.58 1.18
N GLY A 255 3.50 -21.02 1.51
CA GLY A 255 4.71 -21.76 1.83
C GLY A 255 5.67 -21.49 0.68
N ALA A 256 6.47 -20.44 0.85
CA ALA A 256 7.50 -20.05 -0.08
C ALA A 256 8.58 -21.14 -0.19
N ARG A 257 8.79 -21.65 -1.41
CA ARG A 257 10.04 -22.29 -1.87
C ARG A 257 9.99 -22.49 -3.38
N GLY A 258 11.01 -21.99 -4.09
CA GLY A 258 11.29 -22.32 -5.49
C GLY A 258 10.84 -21.27 -6.50
N GLY A 259 11.72 -20.30 -6.80
CA GLY A 259 11.57 -19.37 -7.92
C GLY A 259 11.71 -20.10 -9.26
N GLY A 260 10.88 -19.72 -10.24
CA GLY A 260 10.86 -20.26 -11.60
C GLY A 260 9.45 -20.66 -12.06
N GLY A 261 8.89 -21.73 -11.48
CA GLY A 261 7.64 -22.34 -11.95
C GLY A 261 6.34 -21.54 -11.77
N THR A 262 6.40 -20.33 -11.19
CA THR A 262 5.21 -19.52 -10.90
C THR A 262 4.72 -18.72 -12.11
N GLN A 263 5.61 -18.36 -13.05
CA GLN A 263 5.24 -17.49 -14.18
C GLN A 263 4.33 -18.20 -15.19
N GLN A 264 4.71 -19.40 -15.67
CA GLN A 264 3.87 -20.17 -16.62
C GLN A 264 2.56 -20.64 -16.00
N LYS A 265 2.60 -21.00 -14.71
CA LYS A 265 1.38 -21.35 -13.96
C LYS A 265 0.40 -20.17 -13.88
N ASN A 266 0.89 -18.97 -13.58
CA ASN A 266 0.04 -17.77 -13.52
C ASN A 266 -0.51 -17.41 -14.92
N ARG A 267 0.27 -17.60 -15.99
CA ARG A 267 -0.18 -17.43 -17.39
C ARG A 267 -1.38 -18.33 -17.71
N VAL A 268 -1.27 -19.64 -17.44
CA VAL A 268 -2.35 -20.61 -17.68
C VAL A 268 -3.61 -20.29 -16.87
N LEU A 269 -3.46 -19.86 -15.62
CA LEU A 269 -4.60 -19.47 -14.78
C LEU A 269 -5.29 -18.19 -15.25
N ASN A 270 -4.55 -17.27 -15.87
CA ASN A 270 -5.14 -16.09 -16.50
C ASN A 270 -5.89 -16.44 -17.79
N LEU A 271 -5.35 -17.34 -18.62
CA LEU A 271 -6.01 -17.84 -19.83
C LEU A 271 -7.30 -18.60 -19.49
N MET A 272 -7.27 -19.44 -18.46
CA MET A 272 -8.46 -20.12 -17.94
C MET A 272 -9.56 -19.11 -17.58
N LYS A 273 -9.21 -17.99 -16.92
CA LYS A 273 -10.17 -16.94 -16.57
C LYS A 273 -10.68 -16.17 -17.79
N GLN A 274 -9.81 -15.88 -18.75
CA GLN A 274 -10.18 -15.17 -19.99
C GLN A 274 -11.13 -16.00 -20.86
N GLN A 275 -10.93 -17.31 -20.92
CA GLN A 275 -11.77 -18.23 -21.70
C GLN A 275 -12.99 -18.74 -20.90
N GLY A 276 -13.18 -18.29 -19.65
CA GLY A 276 -14.29 -18.70 -18.81
C GLY A 276 -14.31 -20.19 -18.43
N LEU A 277 -13.16 -20.87 -18.53
CA LEU A 277 -13.02 -22.29 -18.24
C LEU A 277 -13.08 -22.56 -16.73
N ASP A 278 -13.76 -23.64 -16.34
CA ASP A 278 -13.74 -24.15 -14.98
C ASP A 278 -12.55 -25.10 -14.75
N TRP A 279 -12.34 -25.53 -13.51
CA TRP A 279 -11.20 -26.40 -13.17
C TRP A 279 -11.24 -27.76 -13.88
N ASN A 280 -12.43 -28.23 -14.26
CA ASN A 280 -12.58 -29.48 -15.01
C ASN A 280 -12.21 -29.28 -16.48
N GLY A 281 -12.65 -28.18 -17.11
CA GLY A 281 -12.27 -27.82 -18.47
C GLY A 281 -10.76 -27.58 -18.62
N LEU A 282 -10.13 -26.97 -17.61
CA LEU A 282 -8.66 -26.85 -17.59
C LEU A 282 -7.97 -28.22 -17.47
N ALA A 283 -8.54 -29.15 -16.70
CA ALA A 283 -7.99 -30.50 -16.55
C ALA A 283 -8.11 -31.31 -17.84
N GLU A 284 -9.20 -31.15 -18.58
CA GLU A 284 -9.41 -31.76 -19.89
C GLU A 284 -8.44 -31.19 -20.94
N ALA A 285 -8.33 -29.87 -21.03
CA ALA A 285 -7.37 -29.20 -21.92
C ALA A 285 -5.93 -29.59 -21.59
N ALA A 286 -5.58 -29.66 -20.30
CA ALA A 286 -4.26 -30.11 -19.88
C ALA A 286 -4.01 -31.59 -20.20
N SER A 287 -5.04 -32.43 -20.11
CA SER A 287 -4.95 -33.85 -20.46
C SER A 287 -4.73 -34.05 -21.96
N ALA A 288 -5.42 -33.25 -22.79
CA ALA A 288 -5.25 -33.22 -24.24
C ALA A 288 -3.85 -32.72 -24.64
N ALA A 289 -3.39 -31.63 -24.02
CA ALA A 289 -2.08 -31.03 -24.30
C ALA A 289 -0.90 -31.92 -23.91
N LEU A 290 -0.98 -32.64 -22.79
CA LEU A 290 0.11 -33.48 -22.26
C LEU A 290 -0.03 -34.96 -22.61
N GLY A 291 -1.11 -35.36 -23.27
CA GLY A 291 -1.38 -36.75 -23.67
C GLY A 291 -1.49 -37.75 -22.51
N ARG A 292 -1.79 -37.27 -21.29
CA ARG A 292 -1.94 -38.08 -20.07
C ARG A 292 -3.17 -37.61 -19.30
N GLN A 293 -3.82 -38.52 -18.57
CA GLN A 293 -5.00 -38.17 -17.78
C GLN A 293 -4.60 -37.31 -16.56
N ILE A 294 -5.14 -36.09 -16.50
CA ILE A 294 -4.92 -35.13 -15.40
C ILE A 294 -6.25 -34.92 -14.70
N GLY A 295 -6.30 -35.24 -13.41
CA GLY A 295 -7.51 -35.04 -12.59
C GLY A 295 -7.42 -33.80 -11.72
N LYS A 296 -6.22 -33.52 -11.17
CA LYS A 296 -5.98 -32.36 -10.31
C LYS A 296 -4.83 -31.55 -10.87
N VAL A 297 -5.14 -30.59 -11.73
CA VAL A 297 -4.18 -29.76 -12.49
C VAL A 297 -3.01 -29.24 -11.63
N ILE A 298 -3.29 -28.70 -10.44
CA ILE A 298 -2.25 -28.14 -9.55
C ILE A 298 -1.35 -29.22 -8.91
N GLN A 299 -1.87 -30.43 -8.72
CA GLN A 299 -1.13 -31.53 -8.08
C GLN A 299 -0.34 -32.35 -9.11
N ASP A 300 -0.91 -32.52 -10.30
CA ASP A 300 -0.39 -33.39 -11.35
C ASP A 300 0.59 -32.67 -12.28
N ILE A 301 0.50 -31.33 -12.39
CA ILE A 301 1.42 -30.50 -13.19
C ILE A 301 2.40 -29.78 -12.26
N GLN A 302 3.63 -30.31 -12.18
CA GLN A 302 4.66 -29.81 -11.28
C GLN A 302 5.84 -29.16 -12.00
N THR A 303 6.00 -29.39 -13.31
CA THR A 303 7.12 -28.86 -14.08
C THR A 303 6.71 -27.64 -14.89
N GLU A 304 7.63 -26.68 -15.04
CA GLU A 304 7.39 -25.45 -15.82
C GLU A 304 7.18 -25.71 -17.32
N ALA A 305 7.85 -26.75 -17.84
CA ALA A 305 7.67 -27.20 -19.22
C ALA A 305 6.23 -27.69 -19.48
N ASP A 306 5.67 -28.48 -18.54
CA ASP A 306 4.28 -28.94 -18.66
C ASP A 306 3.30 -27.76 -18.61
N TRP A 307 3.51 -26.77 -17.72
CA TRP A 307 2.69 -25.56 -17.67
C TRP A 307 2.77 -24.74 -18.97
N LYS A 308 3.95 -24.69 -19.60
CA LYS A 308 4.12 -24.02 -20.88
C LYS A 308 3.34 -24.70 -22.00
N VAL A 309 3.43 -26.03 -22.11
CA VAL A 309 2.71 -26.82 -23.14
C VAL A 309 1.18 -26.64 -23.00
N VAL A 310 0.67 -26.63 -21.77
CA VAL A 310 -0.77 -26.38 -21.52
C VAL A 310 -1.17 -24.95 -21.89
N GLY A 311 -0.33 -23.95 -21.59
CA GLY A 311 -0.59 -22.56 -21.96
C GLY A 311 -0.60 -22.33 -23.47
N ASP A 312 0.37 -22.91 -24.18
CA ASP A 312 0.48 -22.79 -25.64
C ASP A 312 -0.72 -23.49 -26.33
N TYR A 313 -1.20 -24.62 -25.78
CA TYR A 313 -2.41 -25.31 -26.27
C TYR A 313 -3.70 -24.49 -26.07
N LEU A 314 -3.85 -23.82 -24.92
CA LEU A 314 -5.01 -22.97 -24.64
C LEU A 314 -5.05 -21.72 -25.52
N GLU A 315 -3.89 -21.15 -25.85
CA GLU A 315 -3.80 -20.01 -26.77
C GLU A 315 -4.16 -20.41 -28.21
N ASP A 316 -3.68 -21.57 -28.68
CA ASP A 316 -3.97 -22.07 -30.03
C ASP A 316 -5.44 -22.49 -30.19
N SER A 317 -6.05 -23.00 -29.13
CA SER A 317 -7.48 -23.36 -29.10
C SER A 317 -8.43 -22.15 -29.10
N GLY A 318 -7.92 -20.93 -28.85
CA GLY A 318 -8.72 -19.70 -28.81
C GLY A 318 -8.86 -18.95 -30.14
N VAL A 319 -8.26 -19.44 -31.23
CA VAL A 319 -8.11 -18.70 -32.51
C VAL A 319 -9.04 -19.20 -33.64
N GLN A 320 -10.03 -20.06 -33.38
CA GLN A 320 -10.99 -20.50 -34.40
C GLN A 320 -12.45 -20.14 -34.05
N GLU A 321 -12.92 -19.00 -34.59
CA GLU A 321 -14.15 -18.84 -35.39
C GLU A 321 -14.49 -17.34 -35.56
N ASP A 322 -13.79 -16.66 -36.48
CA ASP A 322 -14.35 -15.57 -37.28
C ASP A 322 -14.17 -16.02 -38.73
N HIS A 323 -15.21 -16.64 -39.29
CA HIS A 323 -15.34 -16.81 -40.73
C HIS A 323 -16.60 -16.08 -41.18
N ASP A 324 -16.35 -14.91 -41.75
CA ASP A 324 -17.28 -14.17 -42.61
C ASP A 324 -17.96 -15.10 -43.62
N LEU A 325 -19.29 -15.12 -43.59
CA LEU A 325 -20.10 -15.26 -44.80
C LEU A 325 -21.17 -14.16 -44.75
N ASP A 326 -20.81 -13.04 -45.37
CA ASP A 326 -21.70 -11.92 -45.63
C ASP A 326 -22.53 -12.16 -46.92
N PHE A 327 -23.69 -11.50 -46.98
CA PHE A 327 -24.57 -11.20 -48.13
C PHE A 327 -25.94 -11.92 -48.33
N ASP A 328 -26.96 -11.49 -47.55
CA ASP A 328 -28.30 -10.90 -47.89
C ASP A 328 -28.98 -11.23 -49.26
N LEU A 329 -30.32 -11.40 -49.49
CA LEU A 329 -31.60 -11.09 -48.78
C LEU A 329 -32.82 -11.67 -49.64
N PRO A 330 -34.13 -11.38 -49.40
CA PRO A 330 -35.24 -12.30 -49.05
C PRO A 330 -36.27 -12.71 -50.17
N GLU A 331 -37.31 -13.44 -49.74
CA GLU A 331 -38.36 -14.21 -50.46
C GLU A 331 -39.36 -13.49 -51.41
N GLY A 332 -39.82 -14.26 -52.42
CA GLY A 332 -41.20 -14.28 -52.97
C GLY A 332 -41.35 -14.13 -54.50
N PRO A 333 -42.51 -14.41 -55.12
CA PRO A 333 -43.38 -15.62 -55.00
C PRO A 333 -43.84 -16.17 -56.38
N VAL A 334 -44.16 -17.47 -56.51
CA VAL A 334 -45.33 -18.05 -57.23
C VAL A 334 -45.59 -19.46 -56.68
#